data_AF-A0A699UU67-F1
#
_entry.id   AF-A0A699UU67-F1
#
_cell.length_a   1.000
_cell.length_b   1.000
_cell.length_c   1.000
_cell.angle_alpha   90.00
_cell.angle_beta   90.00
_cell.angle_gamma   90.00
#
_symmetry.space_group_name_H-M   'P 1'
#
loop_
_entity.id
_entity.type
_entity.pdbx_description
1 polymer ?
#
loop_
_entity_poly.entity_id
_entity_poly.type
_entity_poly.pdbx_seq_one_letter_code
_entity_poly.pdbx_strand_id
1 'polypeptide(L)'
;INQSKYILDILKRFGMENCDTVPTPMVKQPKLKLDLVGKPVDHTDYHSMIGSLMYVTSSRPDIMFATYMCARYQANPNEHHVSAVKRIFRYLKGTINLGLWYSKDSGTAYSDADHAGCHLDRKSTSGSV
;
A
#
# COMPACT_ATOMS: atom_id res chain seq x y z
N ILE A 1 -3.92 -16.70 -10.13
CA ILE A 1 -3.06 -15.51 -9.88
C ILE A 1 -1.93 -15.95 -8.95
N ASN A 2 -0.66 -15.75 -9.32
CA ASN A 2 0.48 -16.08 -8.44
C ASN A 2 0.99 -14.79 -7.79
N GLN A 3 0.38 -14.45 -6.65
CA GLN A 3 0.68 -13.23 -5.89
C GLN A 3 2.11 -13.23 -5.37
N SER A 4 2.61 -14.36 -4.87
CA SER A 4 3.96 -14.47 -4.31
C SER A 4 5.03 -14.15 -5.36
N LYS A 5 4.85 -14.63 -6.59
CA LYS A 5 5.72 -14.28 -7.72
C LYS A 5 5.70 -12.78 -7.98
N TYR A 6 4.51 -12.17 -8.04
CA TYR A 6 4.39 -10.72 -8.26
C TYR A 6 5.08 -9.91 -7.15
N ILE A 7 4.92 -10.31 -5.88
CA ILE A 7 5.59 -9.67 -4.74
C ILE A 7 7.12 -9.76 -4.90
N LEU A 8 7.65 -10.92 -5.29
CA LEU A 8 9.09 -11.07 -5.54
C LEU A 8 9.57 -10.18 -6.70
N ASP A 9 8.80 -10.09 -7.78
CA ASP A 9 9.13 -9.26 -8.95
C ASP A 9 9.17 -7.77 -8.58
N ILE A 10 8.21 -7.26 -7.81
CA ILE A 10 8.23 -5.85 -7.36
C ILE A 10 9.34 -5.59 -6.34
N LEU A 11 9.65 -6.55 -5.45
CA LEU A 11 10.77 -6.41 -4.52
C LEU A 11 12.09 -6.30 -5.29
N LYS A 12 12.28 -7.12 -6.33
CA LYS A 12 13.46 -7.02 -7.21
C LYS A 12 13.50 -5.69 -7.95
N ARG A 13 12.37 -5.27 -8.56
CA ARG A 13 12.25 -4.02 -9.32
C ARG A 13 12.68 -2.79 -8.52
N PHE A 14 12.34 -2.73 -7.23
CA PHE A 14 12.66 -1.59 -6.35
C PHE A 14 13.88 -1.83 -5.46
N GLY A 15 14.70 -2.86 -5.72
CA GLY A 15 15.93 -3.13 -4.96
C GLY A 15 15.72 -3.55 -3.50
N MET A 16 14.58 -4.18 -3.21
CA MET A 16 14.13 -4.59 -1.87
C MET A 16 14.25 -6.11 -1.65
N GLU A 17 14.88 -6.85 -2.56
CA GLU A 17 15.04 -8.31 -2.44
C GLU A 17 15.80 -8.73 -1.17
N ASN A 18 16.79 -7.93 -0.73
CA ASN A 18 17.65 -8.21 0.43
C ASN A 18 17.29 -7.40 1.70
N CYS A 19 16.13 -6.72 1.73
CA CYS A 19 15.75 -5.91 2.90
C CYS A 19 15.37 -6.75 4.13
N ASP A 20 15.53 -6.23 5.34
CA ASP A 20 15.00 -6.90 6.54
C ASP A 20 13.47 -6.84 6.56
N THR A 21 12.86 -7.91 7.08
CA THR A 21 11.41 -7.99 7.21
C THR A 21 10.93 -7.19 8.42
N VAL A 22 9.66 -6.78 8.39
CA VAL A 22 9.01 -6.12 9.52
C VAL A 22 7.65 -6.78 9.77
N PRO A 23 7.16 -6.86 11.03
CA PRO A 23 5.93 -7.58 11.35
C PRO A 23 4.65 -6.81 11.01
N THR A 24 4.75 -5.52 10.70
CA THR A 24 3.59 -4.63 10.48
C THR A 24 3.81 -3.75 9.24
N PRO A 25 2.80 -3.56 8.37
CA PRO A 25 2.92 -2.70 7.20
C PRO A 25 3.03 -1.21 7.57
N MET A 26 2.48 -0.81 8.73
CA MET A 26 2.48 0.58 9.21
C MET A 26 2.71 0.63 10.73
N VAL A 27 3.21 1.76 11.23
CA VAL A 27 3.47 1.97 12.66
C VAL A 27 2.16 2.35 13.39
N LYS A 28 1.92 1.81 14.60
CA LYS A 28 0.68 1.99 15.41
C LYS A 28 0.35 3.43 15.82
N GLN A 29 1.28 4.36 15.68
CA GLN A 29 1.00 5.78 15.90
C GLN A 29 0.92 6.49 14.54
N PRO A 30 -0.29 6.72 13.99
CA PRO A 30 -0.48 7.54 12.82
C PRO A 30 -0.44 9.03 13.22
N LYS A 31 0.51 9.42 14.07
CA LYS A 31 1.25 10.62 13.71
C LYS A 31 2.31 10.14 12.73
N LEU A 32 1.87 9.74 11.53
CA LEU A 32 2.63 10.18 10.37
C LEU A 32 2.82 11.67 10.66
N LYS A 33 4.02 12.09 11.05
CA LYS A 33 4.32 13.51 11.10
C LYS A 33 4.23 13.93 9.64
N LEU A 34 2.99 14.26 9.26
CA LEU A 34 2.50 14.45 7.91
C LEU A 34 3.26 15.59 7.22
N ASP A 35 3.79 16.50 8.05
CA ASP A 35 4.57 17.68 7.70
C ASP A 35 6.05 17.54 8.09
N LEU A 36 6.62 16.33 8.09
CA LEU A 36 8.07 16.25 8.04
C LEU A 36 8.50 16.82 6.69
N VAL A 37 9.13 18.00 6.75
CA VAL A 37 9.81 18.62 5.61
C VAL A 37 10.98 17.72 5.24
N GLY A 38 10.68 16.75 4.37
CA GLY A 38 11.65 15.89 3.73
C GLY A 38 12.01 16.43 2.35
N LYS A 39 13.11 15.95 1.80
CA LYS A 39 13.47 16.27 0.41
C LYS A 39 12.39 15.74 -0.54
N PRO A 40 11.96 16.54 -1.53
CA PRO A 40 11.05 16.06 -2.57
C PRO A 40 11.71 14.91 -3.33
N VAL A 41 10.90 13.95 -3.76
CA VAL A 41 11.35 12.77 -4.51
C VAL A 41 10.73 12.79 -5.90
N ASP A 42 11.36 12.11 -6.86
CA ASP A 42 10.77 11.88 -8.17
C ASP A 42 9.37 11.26 -8.06
N HIS A 43 8.43 11.88 -8.76
CA HIS A 43 7.03 11.47 -8.76
C HIS A 43 6.83 10.15 -9.50
N THR A 44 7.65 9.88 -10.53
CA THR A 44 7.49 8.71 -11.40
C THR A 44 7.74 7.42 -10.62
N ASP A 45 8.86 7.37 -9.90
CA ASP A 45 9.20 6.22 -9.07
C ASP A 45 8.17 6.01 -7.94
N TYR A 46 7.80 7.08 -7.22
CA TYR A 46 6.81 6.98 -6.16
C TYR A 46 5.45 6.49 -6.67
N HIS A 47 4.99 7.06 -7.79
CA HIS A 47 3.75 6.64 -8.43
C HIS A 47 3.79 5.18 -8.83
N SER A 48 4.92 4.72 -9.41
CA SER A 48 5.09 3.32 -9.77
C SER A 48 5.07 2.39 -8.56
N MET A 49 5.64 2.78 -7.41
CA MET A 49 5.59 1.97 -6.20
C MET A 49 4.15 1.85 -5.67
N ILE A 50 3.40 2.95 -5.63
CA ILE A 50 1.99 2.96 -5.22
C ILE A 50 1.13 2.09 -6.16
N GLY A 51 1.32 2.22 -7.47
CA GLY A 51 0.61 1.40 -8.46
C GLY A 51 0.86 -0.11 -8.25
N SER A 52 2.11 -0.49 -8.01
CA SER A 52 2.45 -1.89 -7.67
C SER A 52 1.77 -2.37 -6.39
N LEU A 53 1.72 -1.53 -5.34
CA LEU A 53 1.02 -1.90 -4.10
C LEU A 53 -0.50 -2.00 -4.29
N MET A 54 -1.10 -1.13 -5.10
CA MET A 54 -2.54 -1.17 -5.40
C MET A 54 -2.95 -2.44 -6.14
N TYR A 55 -2.05 -3.03 -6.93
CA TYR A 55 -2.30 -4.35 -7.51
C TYR A 55 -2.30 -5.47 -6.44
N VAL A 56 -1.40 -5.36 -5.46
CA VAL A 56 -1.28 -6.36 -4.37
C VAL A 56 -2.50 -6.33 -3.45
N THR A 57 -3.11 -5.15 -3.20
CA THR A 57 -4.25 -5.02 -2.28
C THR A 57 -5.45 -5.90 -2.63
N SER A 58 -5.65 -6.22 -3.92
CA SER A 58 -6.72 -7.12 -4.37
C SER A 58 -6.63 -8.53 -3.77
N SER A 59 -5.43 -8.98 -3.42
CA SER A 59 -5.18 -10.28 -2.76
C SER A 59 -4.72 -10.14 -1.31
N ARG A 60 -4.35 -8.92 -0.90
CA ARG A 60 -3.81 -8.55 0.40
C ARG A 60 -4.55 -7.36 0.99
N PRO A 61 -5.78 -7.55 1.46
CA PRO A 61 -6.55 -6.47 2.08
C PRO A 61 -5.88 -5.94 3.36
N ASP A 62 -5.03 -6.73 4.01
CA ASP A 62 -4.26 -6.35 5.21
C ASP A 62 -3.27 -5.19 4.99
N ILE A 63 -2.82 -4.95 3.75
CA ILE A 63 -2.00 -3.78 3.42
C ILE A 63 -2.79 -2.59 2.85
N MET A 64 -4.09 -2.76 2.58
CA MET A 64 -4.92 -1.78 1.86
C MET A 64 -4.91 -0.41 2.53
N PHE A 65 -5.09 -0.38 3.85
CA PHE A 65 -5.08 0.87 4.61
C PHE A 65 -3.72 1.59 4.49
N ALA A 66 -2.60 0.87 4.66
CA ALA A 66 -1.26 1.45 4.58
C ALA A 66 -0.96 2.00 3.18
N THR A 67 -1.34 1.26 2.13
CA THR A 67 -1.19 1.69 0.73
C THR A 67 -2.00 2.95 0.45
N TYR A 68 -3.27 2.98 0.85
CA TYR A 68 -4.15 4.12 0.61
C TYR A 68 -3.67 5.39 1.34
N MET A 69 -3.17 5.24 2.57
CA MET A 69 -2.55 6.35 3.30
C MET A 69 -1.34 6.93 2.55
N CYS A 70 -0.49 6.09 1.96
CA CYS A 70 0.66 6.56 1.17
C CYS A 70 0.22 7.20 -0.16
N ALA A 71 -0.84 6.70 -0.79
CA ALA A 71 -1.33 7.21 -2.07
C ALA A 71 -1.76 8.69 -2.01
N ARG A 72 -2.21 9.18 -0.85
CA ARG A 72 -2.61 10.58 -0.63
C ARG A 72 -1.52 11.61 -0.97
N TYR A 73 -0.25 11.22 -0.93
CA TYR A 73 0.88 12.12 -1.19
C TYR A 73 1.46 12.00 -2.60
N GLN A 74 0.76 11.37 -3.54
CA GLN A 74 1.23 11.26 -4.94
C GLN A 74 1.49 12.62 -5.60
N ALA A 75 0.79 13.68 -5.19
CA ALA A 75 0.94 15.01 -5.75
C ALA A 75 2.24 15.72 -5.32
N ASN A 76 2.81 15.35 -4.16
CA ASN A 76 4.03 15.95 -3.63
C ASN A 76 4.74 14.97 -2.68
N PRO A 77 5.36 13.89 -3.21
CA PRO A 77 6.01 12.89 -2.40
C PRO A 77 7.36 13.37 -1.87
N ASN A 78 7.70 12.95 -0.65
CA ASN A 78 9.01 13.18 -0.05
C ASN A 78 9.66 11.88 0.45
N GLU A 79 10.92 11.97 0.89
CA GLU A 79 11.71 10.81 1.33
C GLU A 79 11.08 10.02 2.50
N HIS A 80 10.32 10.67 3.37
CA HIS A 80 9.60 9.99 4.45
C HIS A 80 8.46 9.13 3.91
N HIS A 81 7.79 9.60 2.86
CA HIS A 81 6.71 8.86 2.21
C HIS A 81 7.26 7.63 1.48
N VAL A 82 8.38 7.78 0.78
CA VAL A 82 9.10 6.64 0.19
C VAL A 82 9.50 5.62 1.26
N SER A 83 9.96 6.09 2.43
CA SER A 83 10.32 5.21 3.55
C SER A 83 9.12 4.44 4.10
N ALA A 84 7.93 5.06 4.14
CA ALA A 84 6.68 4.39 4.51
C ALA A 84 6.31 3.30 3.49
N VAL A 85 6.41 3.59 2.19
CA VAL A 85 6.17 2.59 1.12
C VAL A 85 7.17 1.43 1.20
N LYS A 86 8.46 1.72 1.41
CA LYS A 86 9.50 0.69 1.61
C LYS A 86 9.22 -0.19 2.83
N ARG A 87 8.60 0.35 3.89
CA ARG A 87 8.16 -0.47 5.04
C ARG A 87 7.07 -1.48 4.63
N ILE A 88 6.13 -1.10 3.78
CA ILE A 88 5.10 -2.03 3.25
C ILE A 88 5.78 -3.15 2.45
N PHE A 89 6.78 -2.83 1.61
CA PHE A 89 7.57 -3.84 0.92
C PHE A 89 8.32 -4.79 1.87
N ARG A 90 8.95 -4.28 2.93
CA ARG A 90 9.57 -5.11 3.98
C ARG A 90 8.57 -6.06 4.66
N TYR A 91 7.35 -5.59 4.89
CA TYR A 91 6.27 -6.42 5.45
C TYR A 91 5.84 -7.51 4.46
N LEU A 92 5.65 -7.16 3.18
CA LEU A 92 5.30 -8.12 2.14
C LEU A 92 6.38 -9.19 1.98
N LYS A 93 7.67 -8.83 2.06
CA LYS A 93 8.78 -9.80 2.06
C LYS A 93 8.68 -10.81 3.20
N GLY A 94 8.31 -10.37 4.40
CA GLY A 94 8.10 -11.26 5.55
C GLY A 94 6.85 -12.12 5.47
N THR A 95 5.93 -11.79 4.56
CA THR A 95 4.60 -12.41 4.47
C THR A 95 4.27 -12.85 3.04
N ILE A 96 5.26 -13.25 2.24
CA ILE A 96 5.09 -13.56 0.80
C ILE A 96 4.00 -14.62 0.53
N ASN A 97 3.85 -15.58 1.45
CA ASN A 97 2.89 -16.68 1.33
C ASN A 97 1.53 -16.38 1.94
N LEU A 98 1.37 -15.22 2.60
CA LEU A 98 0.07 -14.77 3.10
C LEU A 98 -0.68 -14.11 1.94
N GLY A 99 -1.96 -14.41 1.79
CA GLY A 99 -2.82 -13.84 0.74
C GLY A 99 -4.11 -14.60 0.53
N LEU A 100 -5.09 -13.95 -0.09
CA LEU A 100 -6.34 -14.59 -0.49
C LEU A 100 -6.12 -15.44 -1.74
N TRP A 101 -6.57 -16.70 -1.69
CA TRP A 101 -6.58 -17.59 -2.82
C TRP A 101 -8.00 -17.76 -3.33
N TYR A 102 -8.26 -17.23 -4.53
CA TYR A 102 -9.52 -17.41 -5.23
C TYR A 102 -9.45 -18.70 -6.06
N SER A 103 -10.15 -19.74 -5.61
CA SER A 103 -10.39 -20.93 -6.43
C SER A 103 -11.43 -20.62 -7.51
N LYS A 104 -11.35 -21.28 -8.66
CA LYS A 104 -12.33 -21.10 -9.75
C LYS A 104 -13.76 -21.45 -9.31
N ASP A 105 -13.92 -22.25 -8.27
CA ASP A 105 -15.20 -22.68 -7.70
C ASP A 105 -15.62 -21.92 -6.43
N SER A 106 -14.90 -20.85 -6.04
CA SER A 106 -15.30 -20.03 -4.89
C SER A 106 -16.44 -19.10 -5.29
N GLY A 107 -17.59 -19.20 -4.60
CA GLY A 107 -18.81 -18.45 -4.88
C GLY A 107 -18.68 -16.92 -4.85
N THR A 108 -19.75 -16.22 -5.20
CA THR A 108 -19.82 -14.76 -5.25
C THR A 108 -19.69 -14.15 -3.85
N ALA A 109 -18.68 -13.29 -3.66
CA ALA A 109 -18.51 -12.50 -2.44
C ALA A 109 -18.77 -11.02 -2.75
N TYR A 110 -19.50 -10.34 -1.85
CA TYR A 110 -19.77 -8.91 -1.93
C TYR A 110 -18.89 -8.18 -0.91
N SER A 111 -18.28 -7.05 -1.32
CA SER A 111 -17.52 -6.16 -0.42
C SER A 111 -18.22 -4.82 -0.40
N ASP A 112 -18.60 -4.35 0.79
CA ASP A 112 -19.09 -2.99 1.01
C ASP A 112 -17.94 -2.11 1.53
N ALA A 113 -17.88 -0.87 1.08
CA ALA A 113 -16.86 0.10 1.47
C ALA A 113 -17.55 1.35 2.01
N ASP A 114 -18.09 1.28 3.22
CA ASP A 114 -18.69 2.43 3.89
C ASP A 114 -17.62 3.34 4.51
N HIS A 115 -17.34 4.46 3.84
CA HIS A 115 -16.41 5.48 4.33
C HIS A 115 -17.06 6.39 5.40
N ALA A 116 -17.66 5.83 6.45
CA ALA A 116 -18.40 6.61 7.45
C ALA A 116 -17.55 7.17 8.62
N GLY A 117 -16.23 6.91 8.66
CA GLY A 117 -15.41 7.14 9.86
C GLY A 117 -14.04 7.79 9.68
N CYS A 118 -13.72 8.45 8.56
CA CYS A 118 -12.41 9.10 8.42
C CYS A 118 -12.35 10.42 9.20
N HIS A 119 -11.63 10.42 10.32
CA HIS A 119 -11.41 11.62 11.14
C HIS A 119 -10.45 12.65 10.51
N LEU A 120 -9.83 12.31 9.37
CA LEU A 120 -8.81 13.13 8.70
C LEU A 120 -9.38 14.06 7.64
N ASP A 121 -10.40 13.62 6.88
CA ASP A 121 -11.05 14.45 5.87
C ASP A 121 -12.52 14.10 5.85
N ARG A 122 -13.33 14.99 6.42
CA ARG A 122 -14.79 14.87 6.49
C ARG A 122 -15.43 15.29 5.16
N LYS A 123 -14.95 14.74 4.04
CA LYS A 123 -15.44 15.07 2.70
C LYS A 123 -15.79 13.82 1.92
N SER A 124 -17.07 13.72 1.58
CA SER A 124 -17.60 12.73 0.63
C SER A 124 -17.32 13.18 -0.79
N THR A 125 -16.85 12.27 -1.64
CA THR A 125 -16.80 12.48 -3.09
C THR A 125 -18.17 12.16 -3.68
N SER A 126 -19.06 13.15 -3.82
CA SER A 126 -20.27 12.94 -4.63
C SER A 126 -19.89 12.98 -6.09
N GLY A 127 -20.01 11.85 -6.80
CA GLY A 127 -19.96 11.82 -8.25
C GLY A 127 -21.22 12.45 -8.81
N SER A 128 -21.09 13.60 -9.48
CA SER A 128 -22.10 14.08 -10.40
C SER A 128 -21.86 13.46 -11.77
N VAL A 129 -22.93 12.96 -12.38
CA VAL A 129 -23.02 12.53 -13.79
C VAL A 129 -22.63 13.62 -14.76
#